data_AF-A0A914PI21-F1
#
_entry.id   AF-A0A914PI21-F1
#
_cell.length_a   1.000
_cell.length_b   1.000
_cell.length_c   1.000
_cell.angle_alpha   90.00
_cell.angle_beta   90.00
_cell.angle_gamma   90.00
#
_symmetry.space_group_name_H-M   'P 1'
#
loop_
_entity.id
_entity.type
_entity.pdbx_description
1 polymer ?
#
loop_
_entity_poly.entity_id
_entity_poly.type
_entity_poly.pdbx_seq_one_letter_code
_entity_poly.pdbx_strand_id
1 'polypeptide(L)'
;MNPTEIPIEIDVDFSETIVNPAIHFRYGKTDNIENYEIGLIKFADKYGMKGLKKACLQSLNDQNLNVENVCEIVKIAFEQNYTLLKQKCLKFIIEKKAELGSEKLSNLPNEILVSTILSL
;
A
#
# COMPACT_ATOMS: atom_id res chain seq x y z
N MET A 1 -11.39 -40.56 -4.51
CA MET A 1 -10.98 -39.70 -3.40
C MET A 1 -10.86 -38.29 -3.95
N ASN A 2 -11.72 -37.37 -3.50
CA ASN A 2 -11.50 -35.94 -3.78
C ASN A 2 -10.19 -35.54 -3.13
N PRO A 3 -9.33 -34.72 -3.78
CA PRO A 3 -8.19 -34.14 -3.11
C PRO A 3 -8.72 -33.41 -1.87
N THR A 4 -8.18 -33.74 -0.70
CA THR A 4 -8.48 -33.07 0.56
C THR A 4 -8.24 -31.58 0.33
N GLU A 5 -9.30 -30.77 0.30
CA GLU A 5 -9.16 -29.32 0.26
C GLU A 5 -8.44 -28.91 1.54
N ILE A 6 -7.17 -28.50 1.41
CA ILE A 6 -6.44 -27.91 2.54
C ILE A 6 -6.93 -26.47 2.62
N PRO A 7 -7.65 -26.07 3.68
CA PRO A 7 -8.12 -24.71 3.82
C PRO A 7 -6.92 -23.77 3.93
N ILE A 8 -6.97 -22.67 3.18
CA ILE A 8 -6.00 -21.58 3.34
C ILE A 8 -6.52 -20.70 4.48
N GLU A 9 -5.82 -20.69 5.61
CA GLU A 9 -6.14 -19.79 6.71
C GLU A 9 -5.71 -18.36 6.34
N ILE A 10 -6.71 -17.47 6.28
CA ILE A 10 -6.47 -16.03 6.12
C ILE A 10 -6.45 -15.40 7.50
N ASP A 11 -5.50 -14.48 7.70
CA ASP A 11 -5.38 -13.77 8.97
C ASP A 11 -6.66 -12.99 9.29
N VAL A 12 -7.07 -13.03 10.55
CA VAL A 12 -8.29 -12.38 11.06
C VAL A 12 -8.29 -10.87 10.87
N ASP A 13 -7.11 -10.28 10.66
CA ASP A 13 -6.92 -8.86 10.36
C ASP A 13 -7.48 -8.45 8.98
N PHE A 14 -7.80 -9.39 8.10
CA PHE A 14 -8.36 -9.09 6.77
C PHE A 14 -9.85 -9.41 6.69
N SER A 15 -10.66 -8.36 6.50
CA SER A 15 -12.09 -8.48 6.25
C SER A 15 -12.40 -9.08 4.88
N GLU A 16 -13.60 -9.63 4.71
CA GLU A 16 -14.10 -10.12 3.42
C GLU A 16 -14.04 -9.06 2.31
N THR A 17 -14.16 -7.78 2.66
CA THR A 17 -14.03 -6.65 1.72
C THR A 17 -12.62 -6.49 1.14
N ILE A 18 -11.60 -7.08 1.75
CA ILE A 18 -10.22 -7.16 1.20
C ILE A 18 -9.99 -8.50 0.53
N VAL A 19 -10.44 -9.59 1.16
CA VAL A 19 -10.23 -10.95 0.67
C VAL A 19 -10.95 -11.20 -0.66
N ASN A 20 -12.22 -10.83 -0.78
CA ASN A 20 -13.02 -11.10 -1.97
C ASN A 20 -12.47 -10.39 -3.22
N PRO A 21 -12.14 -9.08 -3.19
CA PRO A 21 -11.51 -8.43 -4.34
C PRO A 21 -10.14 -9.02 -4.69
N ALA A 22 -9.34 -9.43 -3.70
CA ALA A 22 -8.05 -10.07 -3.97
C ALA A 22 -8.23 -11.42 -4.70
N ILE A 23 -9.18 -12.24 -4.25
CA ILE A 23 -9.54 -13.50 -4.92
C ILE A 23 -10.07 -13.22 -6.34
N HIS A 24 -10.97 -12.26 -6.51
CA HIS A 24 -11.50 -11.85 -7.82
C HIS A 24 -10.39 -11.44 -8.79
N PHE A 25 -9.44 -10.62 -8.33
CA PHE A 25 -8.30 -10.20 -9.14
C PHE A 25 -7.51 -11.40 -9.67
N ARG A 26 -7.29 -12.42 -8.84
CA ARG A 26 -6.56 -13.64 -9.22
C ARG A 26 -7.28 -14.47 -10.29
N TYR A 27 -8.60 -14.38 -10.36
CA TYR A 27 -9.42 -15.01 -11.40
C TYR A 27 -9.71 -14.08 -12.59
N GLY A 28 -9.05 -12.92 -12.68
CA GLY A 28 -9.21 -11.98 -13.79
C GLY A 28 -10.46 -11.09 -13.72
N LYS A 29 -11.14 -11.05 -12.57
CA LYS A 29 -12.23 -10.11 -12.30
C LYS A 29 -11.66 -8.86 -11.62
N THR A 30 -11.82 -7.71 -12.26
CA THR A 30 -11.35 -6.42 -11.74
C THR A 30 -12.54 -5.59 -11.26
N ASP A 31 -13.05 -5.90 -10.07
CA ASP A 31 -14.06 -5.07 -9.42
C ASP A 31 -13.36 -4.06 -8.48
N ASN A 32 -13.70 -2.78 -8.63
CA ASN A 32 -13.47 -1.64 -7.71
C ASN A 32 -12.28 -1.75 -6.72
N ILE A 33 -11.06 -1.84 -7.25
CA ILE A 33 -9.80 -1.87 -6.47
C ILE A 33 -9.58 -0.52 -5.75
N GLU A 34 -10.17 0.56 -6.29
CA GLU A 34 -9.96 1.96 -5.91
C GLU A 34 -10.40 2.32 -4.47
N ASN A 35 -11.32 1.54 -3.88
CA ASN A 35 -11.91 1.88 -2.57
C ASN A 35 -11.20 1.26 -1.36
N TYR A 36 -10.25 0.33 -1.58
CA TYR A 36 -9.68 -0.50 -0.49
C TYR A 36 -8.16 -0.66 -0.59
N GLU A 37 -7.50 0.28 -1.24
CA GLU A 37 -6.15 0.11 -1.79
C GLU A 37 -5.11 -0.29 -0.73
N ILE A 38 -5.18 0.25 0.49
CA ILE A 38 -4.16 -0.06 1.52
C ILE A 38 -4.35 -1.43 2.13
N GLY A 39 -5.58 -1.81 2.47
CA GLY A 39 -5.87 -3.16 2.95
C GLY A 39 -5.50 -4.20 1.89
N LEU A 40 -5.80 -3.92 0.62
CA LEU A 40 -5.42 -4.76 -0.50
C LEU A 40 -3.91 -4.80 -0.73
N ILE A 41 -3.19 -3.68 -0.56
CA ILE A 41 -1.73 -3.64 -0.65
C ILE A 41 -1.11 -4.52 0.45
N LYS A 42 -1.57 -4.40 1.70
CA LYS A 42 -1.11 -5.22 2.83
C LYS A 42 -1.38 -6.70 2.60
N PHE A 43 -2.60 -7.03 2.16
CA PHE A 43 -2.97 -8.40 1.82
C PHE A 43 -2.10 -8.95 0.69
N ALA A 44 -1.94 -8.17 -0.39
CA ALA A 44 -1.16 -8.56 -1.54
C ALA A 44 0.32 -8.73 -1.20
N ASP A 45 0.86 -7.92 -0.27
CA ASP A 45 2.22 -8.07 0.21
C ASP A 45 2.38 -9.36 1.03
N LYS A 46 1.51 -9.58 2.01
CA LYS A 46 1.54 -10.76 2.89
C LYS A 46 1.41 -12.08 2.15
N TYR A 47 0.49 -12.14 1.18
CA TYR A 47 0.21 -13.36 0.42
C TYR A 47 0.94 -13.43 -0.93
N GLY A 48 1.92 -12.53 -1.17
CA GLY A 48 2.79 -12.58 -2.34
C GLY A 48 2.11 -12.29 -3.69
N MET A 49 0.97 -11.58 -3.69
CA MET A 49 0.18 -11.24 -4.87
C MET A 49 0.73 -9.99 -5.57
N LYS A 50 1.94 -10.09 -6.14
CA LYS A 50 2.67 -8.96 -6.74
C LYS A 50 1.86 -8.17 -7.79
N GLY A 51 1.06 -8.85 -8.61
CA GLY A 51 0.21 -8.21 -9.62
C GLY A 51 -0.88 -7.32 -9.01
N LEU A 52 -1.54 -7.80 -7.95
CA LEU A 52 -2.54 -7.03 -7.21
C LEU A 52 -1.88 -5.85 -6.50
N LYS A 53 -0.75 -6.08 -5.82
CA LYS A 53 0.02 -5.00 -5.16
C LYS A 53 0.35 -3.89 -6.14
N LYS A 54 0.83 -4.24 -7.35
CA LYS A 54 1.13 -3.27 -8.41
C LYS A 54 -0.12 -2.54 -8.89
N ALA A 55 -1.23 -3.25 -9.13
CA ALA A 55 -2.47 -2.64 -9.59
C ALA A 55 -3.00 -1.60 -8.58
N CYS A 56 -3.05 -1.95 -7.28
CA CYS A 56 -3.44 -1.02 -6.22
C CYS A 56 -2.50 0.20 -6.14
N LEU A 57 -1.19 -0.02 -6.27
CA LEU A 57 -0.23 1.10 -6.24
C LEU A 57 -0.37 2.03 -7.45
N GLN A 58 -0.78 1.51 -8.60
CA GLN A 58 -1.04 2.29 -9.82
C GLN A 58 -2.35 3.08 -9.74
N SER A 59 -3.33 2.60 -8.99
CA SER A 59 -4.62 3.30 -8.79
C SER A 59 -4.57 4.35 -7.68
N LEU A 60 -3.62 4.24 -6.74
CA LEU A 60 -3.40 5.25 -5.68
C LEU A 60 -3.30 6.66 -6.25
N ASN A 61 -4.24 7.50 -5.84
CA ASN A 61 -4.27 8.91 -6.15
C ASN A 61 -4.12 9.76 -4.88
N ASP A 62 -4.08 11.08 -5.06
CA ASP A 62 -3.77 12.01 -3.98
C ASP A 62 -4.86 12.02 -2.89
N GLN A 63 -6.10 11.62 -3.23
CA GLN A 63 -7.22 11.51 -2.29
C GLN A 63 -7.09 10.31 -1.34
N ASN A 64 -6.24 9.33 -1.69
CA ASN A 64 -6.01 8.15 -0.86
C ASN A 64 -4.91 8.38 0.19
N LEU A 65 -4.10 9.44 0.06
CA LEU A 65 -3.03 9.75 1.01
C LEU A 65 -3.55 10.51 2.24
N ASN A 66 -3.17 10.04 3.42
CA ASN A 66 -3.45 10.70 4.68
C ASN A 66 -2.30 10.51 5.70
N VAL A 67 -2.37 11.20 6.83
CA VAL A 67 -1.32 11.18 7.86
C VAL A 67 -1.16 9.83 8.59
N GLU A 68 -2.13 8.93 8.45
CA GLU A 68 -2.07 7.59 9.02
C GLU A 68 -1.34 6.63 8.09
N ASN A 69 -1.44 6.86 6.77
CA ASN A 69 -0.99 5.88 5.78
C ASN A 69 0.23 6.28 4.94
N VAL A 70 0.53 7.57 4.80
CA VAL A 70 1.53 8.06 3.83
C VAL A 70 2.93 7.51 4.12
N CYS A 71 3.28 7.32 5.40
CA CYS A 71 4.57 6.78 5.81
C CYS A 71 4.76 5.30 5.41
N GLU A 72 3.68 4.54 5.29
CA GLU A 72 3.74 3.15 4.84
C GLU A 72 3.79 3.09 3.31
N ILE A 73 2.94 3.87 2.64
CA ILE A 73 2.88 3.94 1.18
C ILE A 73 4.22 4.43 0.60
N VAL A 74 4.85 5.43 1.21
CA VAL A 74 6.14 5.94 0.71
C VAL A 74 7.22 4.86 0.76
N LYS A 75 7.26 4.01 1.80
CA LYS A 75 8.22 2.89 1.88
C LYS A 75 8.02 1.93 0.71
N ILE A 76 6.77 1.54 0.46
CA ILE A 76 6.42 0.63 -0.62
C ILE A 76 6.74 1.25 -2.00
N ALA A 77 6.47 2.54 -2.17
CA ALA A 77 6.80 3.27 -3.39
C ALA A 77 8.31 3.29 -3.66
N PHE A 78 9.12 3.46 -2.60
CA PHE A 78 10.57 3.40 -2.67
C PHE A 78 11.08 2.01 -3.06
N GLU A 79 10.63 0.97 -2.36
CA GLU A 79 10.99 -0.43 -2.63
C GLU A 79 10.68 -0.87 -4.06
N GLN A 80 9.55 -0.43 -4.62
CA GLN A 80 9.10 -0.83 -5.95
C GLN A 80 9.50 0.13 -7.06
N ASN A 81 10.29 1.16 -6.75
CA ASN A 81 10.72 2.19 -7.71
C ASN A 81 9.56 2.86 -8.46
N TYR A 82 8.45 3.11 -7.76
CA TYR A 82 7.27 3.73 -8.37
C TYR A 82 7.35 5.27 -8.28
N THR A 83 8.12 5.86 -9.19
CA THR A 83 8.57 7.27 -9.14
C THR A 83 7.45 8.30 -8.92
N LEU A 84 6.32 8.17 -9.63
CA LEU A 84 5.21 9.12 -9.49
C LEU A 84 4.61 9.08 -8.09
N LEU A 85 4.41 7.89 -7.52
CA LEU A 85 3.89 7.72 -6.17
C LEU A 85 4.91 8.18 -5.11
N LYS A 86 6.22 7.96 -5.34
CA LYS A 86 7.27 8.53 -4.47
C LYS A 86 7.10 10.05 -4.38
N GLN A 87 7.00 10.73 -5.52
CA GLN A 87 6.86 12.19 -5.57
C GLN A 87 5.59 12.69 -4.85
N LYS A 88 4.45 12.03 -5.09
CA LYS A 88 3.18 12.35 -4.42
C LYS A 88 3.28 12.20 -2.89
N CYS A 89 3.83 11.07 -2.43
CA CYS A 89 3.99 10.83 -1.00
C CYS A 89 4.96 11.82 -0.35
N LEU A 90 6.09 12.11 -1.00
CA LEU A 90 7.07 13.08 -0.50
C LEU A 90 6.46 14.48 -0.39
N LYS A 91 5.72 14.92 -1.42
CA LYS A 91 4.99 16.19 -1.39
C LYS A 91 4.01 16.24 -0.21
N PHE A 92 3.19 15.20 -0.04
CA PHE A 92 2.23 15.12 1.07
C PHE A 92 2.95 15.17 2.43
N ILE A 93 4.05 14.42 2.59
CA ILE A 93 4.85 14.40 3.83
C ILE A 93 5.40 15.78 4.16
N ILE A 94 5.88 16.53 3.17
CA ILE A 94 6.40 17.89 3.35
C ILE A 94 5.27 18.83 3.77
N GLU A 95 4.13 18.81 3.06
CA GLU A 95 2.97 19.67 3.34
C GLU A 95 2.36 19.38 4.72
N LYS A 96 2.35 18.11 5.14
CA LYS A 96 1.75 17.64 6.39
C LYS A 96 2.76 17.33 7.50
N LYS A 97 4.01 17.78 7.36
CA LYS A 97 5.11 17.48 8.29
C LYS A 97 4.77 17.79 9.75
N ALA A 98 4.12 18.92 10.00
CA ALA A 98 3.71 19.32 11.35
C ALA A 98 2.65 18.39 11.97
N GLU A 99 1.79 17.79 11.13
CA GLU A 99 0.69 16.91 11.53
C GLU A 99 1.15 15.45 11.72
N LEU A 100 2.13 15.00 10.92
CA LEU A 100 2.71 13.65 11.01
C LEU A 100 3.46 13.40 12.32
N GLY A 101 4.00 14.45 12.94
CA GLY A 101 4.83 14.36 14.13
C GLY A 101 6.24 13.80 13.85
N SER A 102 7.18 14.13 14.73
CA SER A 102 8.59 13.73 14.58
C SER A 102 8.80 12.22 14.66
N GLU A 103 8.00 11.51 15.47
CA GLU A 103 8.09 10.06 15.68
C GLU A 103 7.84 9.27 14.39
N LYS A 104 6.75 9.55 13.67
CA LYS A 104 6.42 8.86 12.42
C LYS A 104 7.49 9.09 11.36
N LEU A 105 8.05 10.30 11.32
CA LEU A 105 9.12 10.66 10.39
C LEU A 105 10.43 9.96 10.75
N SER A 106 10.80 9.89 12.03
CA SER A 106 12.03 9.19 12.45
C SER A 106 12.01 7.68 12.16
N ASN A 107 10.82 7.10 12.00
CA ASN A 107 10.65 5.69 11.62
C ASN A 107 10.73 5.43 10.10
N LEU A 108 10.99 6.46 9.29
CA LEU A 108 11.23 6.31 7.86
C LEU A 108 12.71 5.99 7.58
N PRO A 109 13.00 5.15 6.56
CA PRO A 109 14.37 4.92 6.12
C PRO A 109 15.08 6.23 5.76
N ASN A 110 16.39 6.28 6.05
CA ASN A 110 17.22 7.47 5.79
C ASN A 110 17.15 7.94 4.33
N GLU A 111 17.03 7.03 3.36
CA GLU A 111 16.88 7.37 1.94
C GLU A 111 15.65 8.25 1.67
N ILE A 112 14.54 7.94 2.35
CA ILE A 112 13.29 8.71 2.22
C ILE A 112 13.45 10.06 2.91
N LEU A 113 14.05 10.08 4.11
CA LEU A 113 14.30 11.31 4.86
C LEU A 113 15.19 12.28 4.06
N VAL A 114 16.28 11.81 3.48
CA VAL A 114 17.15 12.63 2.62
C VAL A 114 16.38 13.17 1.42
N SER A 115 15.52 12.34 0.80
CA SER A 115 14.69 12.75 -0.33
C SER A 115 13.70 13.86 0.04
N THR A 116 13.17 13.87 1.27
CA THR A 116 12.30 14.97 1.74
C THR A 116 13.05 16.29 1.90
N ILE A 117 14.36 16.26 2.22
CA ILE A 117 15.20 17.46 2.36
C ILE A 117 15.60 18.00 0.99
N LEU A 118 15.90 17.12 0.02
CA LEU A 118 16.27 17.50 -1.34
C LEU A 118 15.09 17.99 -2.20
N SER A 119 13.85 17.67 -1.78
CA SER A 119 12.62 18.09 -2.47
C SER A 119 12.05 19.41 -1.92
N LEU A 120 12.72 20.02 -0.94
CA LEU A 120 12.44 21.35 -0.38
C LEU A 120 13.30 22.42 -1.07
#